data_AF-A0A2V1ARF8-F1
#
_entry.id   AF-A0A2V1ARF8-F1
#
_cell.length_a   1.000
_cell.length_b   1.000
_cell.length_c   1.000
_cell.angle_alpha   90.00
_cell.angle_beta   90.00
_cell.angle_gamma   90.00
#
_symmetry.space_group_name_H-M   'P 1'
#
loop_
_entity.id
_entity.type
_entity.pdbx_description
1 polymer ?
#
loop_
_entity_poly.entity_id
_entity_poly.type
_entity_poly.pdbx_seq_one_letter_code
_entity_poly.pdbx_strand_id
1 'polypeptide(L)'
;MSVPVTPTPPRTQSATATPQKSARKRLVNASFANYNEDEDPTFIDEATEVSDSEDSISVISTDVSLSDATQDSVLTKGGDGDIKTGAVAQEPETWKEWALRHEIPRKVLHSSIGPFSLYLYTLGCTMNQILYPMIALTTVLFLNDFIRLRNPKVNEMVTKWFGIISRQSEINGWNGTLFYALGVSLVFTSAPKDIAVMSVLLLSWADTAASTIGRLWGKYTPKVMPGKSLAGCLASFATGVFSCYLFYGYFCVEYDYVNLPGQIFWTKETSMMNLHVYALATGVAASVSEASDIGGIDDNLIIPVMSAILLYALVWATKV
;
A
#
# COMPACT_ATOMS: atom_id res chain seq x y z
N MET A 1 -70.55 21.57 52.01
CA MET A 1 -69.23 22.11 51.62
C MET A 1 -68.20 21.01 51.76
N SER A 2 -67.73 20.46 50.64
CA SER A 2 -66.50 19.66 50.58
C SER A 2 -66.17 19.43 49.11
N VAL A 3 -65.11 20.09 48.65
CA VAL A 3 -64.58 20.07 47.28
C VAL A 3 -63.89 18.71 47.01
N PRO A 4 -63.97 18.15 45.79
CA PRO A 4 -63.31 16.87 45.47
C PRO A 4 -61.81 17.06 45.25
N VAL A 5 -61.01 16.16 45.84
CA VAL A 5 -59.55 16.06 45.66
C VAL A 5 -59.23 15.34 44.35
N THR A 6 -58.43 15.97 43.50
CA THR A 6 -57.93 15.40 42.23
C THR A 6 -56.64 14.60 42.48
N PRO A 7 -56.47 13.39 41.92
CA PRO A 7 -55.23 12.63 42.05
C PRO A 7 -54.16 13.08 41.05
N THR A 8 -52.93 13.26 41.54
CA THR A 8 -51.70 13.55 40.78
C THR A 8 -51.24 12.38 39.89
N PRO A 9 -50.70 12.63 38.68
CA PRO A 9 -50.13 11.60 37.82
C PRO A 9 -48.70 11.20 38.25
N PRO A 10 -48.22 10.00 37.87
CA PRO A 10 -46.90 9.51 38.26
C PRO A 10 -45.76 10.18 37.49
N ARG A 11 -44.64 10.34 38.19
CA ARG A 11 -43.39 10.97 37.79
C ARG A 11 -42.62 10.09 36.78
N THR A 12 -42.51 10.53 35.53
CA THR A 12 -41.64 9.90 34.53
C THR A 12 -40.18 10.27 34.81
N GLN A 13 -39.33 9.28 35.10
CA GLN A 13 -37.87 9.50 35.15
C GLN A 13 -37.35 9.57 33.71
N SER A 14 -36.79 10.72 33.31
CA SER A 14 -36.01 10.81 32.07
C SER A 14 -34.59 10.28 32.32
N ALA A 15 -34.28 9.09 31.83
CA ALA A 15 -32.91 8.63 31.73
C ALA A 15 -32.26 9.23 30.47
N THR A 16 -31.47 10.28 30.65
CA THR A 16 -30.65 10.89 29.59
C THR A 16 -29.44 9.99 29.33
N ALA A 17 -29.57 9.01 28.43
CA ALA A 17 -28.44 8.23 27.94
C ALA A 17 -27.79 8.96 26.76
N THR A 18 -26.64 9.61 26.99
CA THR A 18 -25.76 10.20 25.97
C THR A 18 -25.38 9.19 24.88
N PRO A 19 -25.72 9.42 23.59
CA PRO A 19 -25.43 8.47 22.50
C PRO A 19 -24.06 8.70 21.82
N GLN A 20 -23.12 9.39 22.46
CA GLN A 20 -21.91 9.87 21.77
C GLN A 20 -20.76 8.84 21.72
N LYS A 21 -20.76 7.82 22.60
CA LYS A 21 -19.71 6.79 22.63
C LYS A 21 -20.00 5.57 21.75
N SER A 22 -21.25 5.29 21.39
CA SER A 22 -21.59 4.13 20.52
C SER A 22 -21.49 4.46 19.03
N ALA A 23 -21.81 5.68 18.61
CA ALA A 23 -21.67 6.14 17.22
C ALA A 23 -20.21 6.12 16.77
N ARG A 24 -19.27 6.54 17.64
CA ARG A 24 -17.83 6.52 17.35
C ARG A 24 -17.27 5.10 17.21
N LYS A 25 -17.86 4.11 17.90
CA LYS A 25 -17.50 2.68 17.76
C LYS A 25 -18.08 2.03 16.51
N ARG A 26 -19.21 2.52 15.98
CA ARG A 26 -19.79 2.06 14.71
C ARG A 26 -19.08 2.62 13.48
N LEU A 27 -18.66 3.88 13.53
CA LEU A 27 -17.99 4.53 12.39
C LEU A 27 -16.60 3.98 12.07
N VAL A 28 -15.86 3.49 13.07
CA VAL A 28 -14.53 2.88 12.85
C VAL A 28 -14.63 1.46 12.27
N ASN A 29 -15.76 0.77 12.50
CA ASN A 29 -16.03 -0.54 11.88
C ASN A 29 -16.66 -0.42 10.48
N ALA A 30 -17.30 0.71 10.14
CA ALA A 30 -17.97 0.90 8.86
C ALA A 30 -17.00 1.25 7.70
N SER A 31 -15.83 1.82 8.01
CA SER A 31 -14.86 2.27 7.00
C SER A 31 -14.18 1.14 6.24
N PHE A 32 -14.13 -0.07 6.81
CA PHE A 32 -13.62 -1.27 6.13
C PHE A 32 -14.75 -2.10 5.50
N ALA A 33 -15.99 -1.93 5.97
CA ALA A 33 -17.14 -2.72 5.51
C ALA A 33 -17.80 -2.16 4.24
N ASN A 34 -17.57 -0.88 3.91
CA ASN A 34 -18.22 -0.20 2.79
C ASN A 34 -17.29 0.04 1.58
N TYR A 35 -15.98 -0.10 1.74
CA TYR A 35 -15.04 -0.06 0.63
C TYR A 35 -14.80 -1.48 0.15
N ASN A 36 -14.86 -1.72 -1.15
CA ASN A 36 -14.55 -3.00 -1.78
C ASN A 36 -13.47 -2.74 -2.84
N GLU A 37 -12.27 -3.28 -2.65
CA GLU A 37 -11.16 -3.15 -3.60
C GLU A 37 -11.56 -3.65 -5.01
N ASP A 38 -12.37 -4.71 -5.08
CA ASP A 38 -12.82 -5.34 -6.34
C ASP A 38 -13.76 -4.43 -7.17
N GLU A 39 -14.40 -3.44 -6.55
CA GLU A 39 -15.37 -2.56 -7.19
C GLU A 39 -14.78 -1.19 -7.59
N ASP A 40 -13.53 -0.90 -7.24
CA ASP A 40 -12.88 0.36 -7.58
C ASP A 40 -12.18 0.27 -8.95
N PRO A 41 -12.66 0.97 -10.00
CA PRO A 41 -12.05 0.94 -11.34
C PRO A 41 -10.68 1.63 -11.40
N THR A 42 -10.26 2.29 -10.33
CA THR A 42 -8.92 2.89 -10.16
C THR A 42 -8.01 2.04 -9.28
N PHE A 43 -8.56 1.02 -8.62
CA PHE A 43 -7.76 0.02 -7.92
C PHE A 43 -7.08 -0.86 -8.96
N ILE A 44 -5.81 -1.12 -8.70
CA ILE A 44 -4.99 -1.93 -9.57
C ILE A 44 -4.43 -3.02 -8.68
N ASP A 45 -4.88 -4.26 -8.92
CA ASP A 45 -4.38 -5.42 -8.21
C ASP A 45 -2.91 -5.61 -8.55
N GLU A 46 -2.03 -5.40 -7.56
CA GLU A 46 -0.59 -5.64 -7.69
C GLU A 46 -0.23 -7.11 -7.46
N ALA A 47 -1.17 -7.93 -6.99
CA ALA A 47 -1.00 -9.37 -6.87
C ALA A 47 -2.33 -10.07 -7.07
N THR A 48 -2.46 -10.87 -8.14
CA THR A 48 -2.99 -12.25 -8.17
C THR A 48 -3.42 -12.61 -9.61
N GLU A 49 -2.61 -13.39 -10.32
CA GLU A 49 -3.16 -14.44 -11.22
C GLU A 49 -2.40 -15.74 -10.94
N VAL A 50 -2.90 -16.52 -9.98
CA VAL A 50 -2.83 -17.98 -10.07
C VAL A 50 -4.25 -18.44 -10.36
N SER A 51 -4.64 -18.32 -11.62
CA SER A 51 -5.78 -19.06 -12.15
C SER A 51 -5.29 -20.45 -12.53
N ASP A 52 -5.74 -21.45 -11.77
CA ASP A 52 -5.69 -22.85 -12.17
C ASP A 52 -6.21 -23.00 -13.61
N SER A 53 -5.31 -23.35 -14.52
CA SER A 53 -5.65 -23.85 -15.84
C SER A 53 -5.91 -25.35 -15.72
N GLU A 54 -7.16 -25.74 -15.98
CA GLU A 54 -7.58 -26.86 -16.85
C GLU A 54 -8.94 -27.41 -16.37
N ASP A 55 -10.02 -27.00 -17.05
CA ASP A 55 -10.80 -27.97 -17.82
C ASP A 55 -11.72 -27.26 -18.82
N SER A 56 -11.37 -27.45 -20.08
CA SER A 56 -12.13 -27.06 -21.26
C SER A 56 -13.28 -28.02 -21.52
N ILE A 57 -14.53 -27.54 -21.52
CA ILE A 57 -15.61 -28.16 -22.31
C ILE A 57 -16.46 -27.06 -22.96
N SER A 58 -16.35 -27.00 -24.29
CA SER A 58 -17.25 -26.33 -25.22
C SER A 58 -18.59 -27.07 -25.33
N VAL A 59 -19.74 -26.44 -25.08
CA VAL A 59 -21.01 -26.85 -25.72
C VAL A 59 -21.96 -25.65 -25.88
N ILE A 60 -22.10 -25.25 -27.14
CA ILE A 60 -23.33 -24.97 -27.90
C ILE A 60 -24.62 -24.61 -27.12
N SER A 61 -25.22 -23.50 -27.57
CA SER A 61 -26.60 -23.06 -27.35
C SER A 61 -27.65 -24.17 -27.45
N THR A 62 -28.54 -24.27 -26.46
CA THR A 62 -29.94 -24.70 -26.71
C THR A 62 -30.86 -24.18 -25.61
N ASP A 63 -31.92 -23.48 -26.01
CA ASP A 63 -33.08 -23.15 -25.20
C ASP A 63 -33.80 -24.42 -24.71
N VAL A 64 -34.02 -24.55 -23.40
CA VAL A 64 -35.15 -25.34 -22.85
C VAL A 64 -35.65 -24.70 -21.56
N SER A 65 -36.91 -24.29 -21.61
CA SER A 65 -37.79 -23.89 -20.51
C SER A 65 -38.21 -25.07 -19.62
N LEU A 66 -38.22 -24.91 -18.28
CA LEU A 66 -39.39 -25.09 -17.37
C LEU A 66 -38.96 -25.17 -15.88
N SER A 67 -39.72 -24.45 -15.02
CA SER A 67 -40.11 -24.68 -13.61
C SER A 67 -39.04 -25.22 -12.63
N ASP A 68 -38.85 -24.68 -11.43
CA ASP A 68 -39.84 -24.37 -10.41
C ASP A 68 -39.11 -23.69 -9.22
N ALA A 69 -39.89 -23.18 -8.28
CA ALA A 69 -39.56 -22.87 -6.88
C ALA A 69 -39.43 -21.39 -6.46
N THR A 70 -40.53 -20.99 -5.83
CA THR A 70 -40.64 -20.18 -4.60
C THR A 70 -40.67 -18.67 -4.72
N GLN A 71 -41.93 -18.24 -4.90
CA GLN A 71 -42.52 -16.96 -4.55
C GLN A 71 -42.12 -16.48 -3.14
N ASP A 72 -41.67 -15.23 -3.07
CA ASP A 72 -42.13 -14.29 -2.04
C ASP A 72 -42.27 -12.92 -2.72
N SER A 73 -43.44 -12.71 -3.34
CA SER A 73 -43.81 -11.44 -3.95
C SER A 73 -44.92 -10.80 -3.13
N VAL A 74 -44.57 -9.72 -2.43
CA VAL A 74 -45.55 -8.76 -1.89
C VAL A 74 -46.10 -7.97 -3.08
N LEU A 75 -47.17 -8.47 -3.66
CA LEU A 75 -47.97 -7.78 -4.68
C LEU A 75 -48.70 -6.59 -4.02
N THR A 76 -48.27 -5.38 -4.35
CA THR A 76 -49.16 -4.21 -4.36
C THR A 76 -49.50 -3.88 -5.81
N LYS A 77 -50.79 -3.74 -6.08
CA LYS A 77 -51.38 -3.64 -7.41
C LYS A 77 -51.70 -2.16 -7.69
N GLY A 78 -51.29 -1.68 -8.87
CA GLY A 78 -51.96 -0.57 -9.56
C GLY A 78 -51.05 0.60 -9.94
N GLY A 79 -50.90 0.82 -11.25
CA GLY A 79 -50.42 2.08 -11.80
C GLY A 79 -49.45 1.87 -12.96
N ASP A 80 -49.98 1.96 -14.17
CA ASP A 80 -49.21 2.20 -15.40
C ASP A 80 -48.28 3.40 -15.19
N GLY A 81 -46.97 3.17 -15.24
CA GLY A 81 -45.97 4.17 -14.90
C GLY A 81 -44.58 3.69 -15.23
N ASP A 82 -43.91 4.43 -16.11
CA ASP A 82 -42.50 4.31 -16.47
C ASP A 82 -41.63 3.74 -15.33
N ILE A 83 -40.90 2.66 -15.63
CA ILE A 83 -39.75 2.24 -14.82
C ILE A 83 -38.69 3.32 -15.02
N LYS A 84 -38.78 4.39 -14.24
CA LYS A 84 -37.62 5.22 -13.94
C LYS A 84 -36.72 4.36 -13.07
N THR A 85 -35.66 3.83 -13.66
CA THR A 85 -34.46 3.44 -12.93
C THR A 85 -34.02 4.67 -12.14
N GLY A 86 -34.45 4.72 -10.87
CA GLY A 86 -33.99 5.74 -9.95
C GLY A 86 -32.49 5.57 -9.84
N ALA A 87 -31.74 6.46 -10.50
CA ALA A 87 -30.33 6.65 -10.20
C ALA A 87 -30.27 6.96 -8.70
N VAL A 88 -29.83 5.97 -7.92
CA VAL A 88 -29.50 6.18 -6.52
C VAL A 88 -28.41 7.23 -6.53
N ALA A 89 -28.75 8.45 -6.12
CA ALA A 89 -27.77 9.51 -5.96
C ALA A 89 -26.78 9.01 -4.91
N GLN A 90 -25.58 8.60 -5.35
CA GLN A 90 -24.49 8.26 -4.43
C GLN A 90 -24.26 9.50 -3.56
N GLU A 91 -24.37 9.33 -2.24
CA GLU A 91 -24.03 10.39 -1.31
C GLU A 91 -22.58 10.82 -1.57
N PRO A 92 -22.25 12.12 -1.42
CA PRO A 92 -20.91 12.61 -1.66
C PRO A 92 -19.92 11.89 -0.74
N GLU A 93 -18.92 11.26 -1.35
CA GLU A 93 -17.85 10.52 -0.67
C GLU A 93 -17.24 11.38 0.44
N THR A 94 -17.16 10.83 1.65
CA THR A 94 -16.49 11.55 2.74
C THR A 94 -14.98 11.55 2.52
N TRP A 95 -14.28 12.59 2.99
CA TRP A 95 -12.82 12.67 2.89
C TRP A 95 -12.10 11.43 3.45
N LYS A 96 -12.67 10.77 4.46
CA LYS A 96 -12.12 9.54 5.02
C LYS A 96 -12.21 8.36 4.06
N GLU A 97 -13.34 8.18 3.40
CA GLU A 97 -13.53 7.13 2.39
C GLU A 97 -12.59 7.38 1.21
N TRP A 98 -12.49 8.62 0.75
CA TRP A 98 -11.54 9.02 -0.29
C TRP A 98 -10.08 8.72 0.10
N ALA A 99 -9.69 9.07 1.33
CA ALA A 99 -8.33 8.85 1.82
C ALA A 99 -7.98 7.38 1.99
N LEU A 100 -8.95 6.54 2.39
CA LEU A 100 -8.78 5.09 2.49
C LEU A 100 -8.69 4.45 1.11
N ARG A 101 -9.59 4.81 0.19
CA ARG A 101 -9.60 4.38 -1.21
C ARG A 101 -8.28 4.69 -1.91
N HIS A 102 -7.72 5.88 -1.69
CA HIS A 102 -6.45 6.28 -2.28
C HIS A 102 -5.22 5.83 -1.47
N GLU A 103 -5.40 5.00 -0.44
CA GLU A 103 -4.36 4.46 0.45
C GLU A 103 -3.45 5.56 1.05
N ILE A 104 -4.01 6.75 1.30
CA ILE A 104 -3.23 7.93 1.73
C ILE A 104 -2.48 7.68 3.04
N PRO A 105 -3.07 7.10 4.10
CA PRO A 105 -2.34 6.84 5.35
C PRO A 105 -1.11 5.94 5.15
N ARG A 106 -1.25 4.87 4.34
CA ARG A 106 -0.16 3.96 4.00
C ARG A 106 0.92 4.68 3.21
N LYS A 107 0.56 5.44 2.17
CA LYS A 107 1.51 6.19 1.34
C LYS A 107 2.27 7.25 2.15
N VAL A 108 1.60 7.95 3.06
CA VAL A 108 2.25 8.92 3.94
C VAL A 108 3.24 8.22 4.87
N LEU A 109 2.86 7.09 5.47
CA LEU A 109 3.78 6.30 6.28
C LEU A 109 4.99 5.85 5.44
N HIS A 110 4.75 5.27 4.27
CA HIS A 110 5.78 4.76 3.36
C HIS A 110 6.74 5.87 2.88
N SER A 111 6.21 6.99 2.44
CA SER A 111 6.98 8.17 2.00
C SER A 111 7.75 8.86 3.13
N SER A 112 7.28 8.76 4.37
CA SER A 112 7.97 9.35 5.53
C SER A 112 9.29 8.66 5.87
N ILE A 113 9.48 7.43 5.39
CA ILE A 113 10.69 6.65 5.66
C ILE A 113 11.90 7.20 4.91
N GLY A 114 11.72 7.81 3.73
CA GLY A 114 12.80 8.46 2.99
C GLY A 114 13.49 9.59 3.79
N PRO A 115 12.76 10.63 4.24
CA PRO A 115 13.33 11.68 5.08
C PRO A 115 13.89 11.14 6.40
N PHE A 116 13.22 10.14 7.00
CA PHE A 116 13.71 9.52 8.23
C PHE A 116 15.05 8.80 8.00
N SER A 117 15.20 8.06 6.90
CA SER A 117 16.44 7.39 6.52
C SER A 117 17.58 8.39 6.29
N LEU A 118 17.30 9.50 5.59
CA LEU A 118 18.27 10.59 5.42
C LEU A 118 18.65 11.23 6.76
N TYR A 119 17.70 11.44 7.66
CA TYR A 119 17.98 11.95 8.99
C TYR A 119 18.92 11.01 9.77
N LEU A 120 18.63 9.70 9.78
CA LEU A 120 19.52 8.71 10.40
C LEU A 120 20.92 8.70 9.74
N TYR A 121 21.00 8.93 8.43
CA TYR A 121 22.27 9.08 7.74
C TYR A 121 23.05 10.31 8.25
N THR A 122 22.40 11.47 8.43
CA THR A 122 23.06 12.68 8.98
C THR A 122 23.57 12.51 10.41
N LEU A 123 22.92 11.65 11.20
CA LEU A 123 23.38 11.28 12.55
C LEU A 123 24.59 10.34 12.54
N GLY A 124 25.00 9.83 11.38
CA GLY A 124 26.08 8.85 11.27
C GLY A 124 25.70 7.48 11.83
N CYS A 125 24.42 7.11 11.82
CA CYS A 125 24.00 5.78 12.22
C CYS A 125 24.68 4.72 11.35
N THR A 126 25.32 3.76 12.00
CA THR A 126 25.95 2.62 11.32
C THR A 126 24.88 1.70 10.73
N MET A 127 25.25 0.94 9.69
CA MET A 127 24.35 -0.05 9.07
C MET A 127 23.73 -1.00 10.11
N ASN A 128 24.53 -1.47 11.07
CA ASN A 128 24.09 -2.40 12.11
C ASN A 128 23.06 -1.78 13.08
N GLN A 129 23.19 -0.47 13.37
CA GLN A 129 22.21 0.24 14.21
C GLN A 129 20.83 0.34 13.55
N ILE A 130 20.75 0.23 12.22
CA ILE A 130 19.50 0.18 11.48
C ILE A 130 19.06 -1.28 11.27
N LEU A 131 19.99 -2.16 10.92
CA LEU A 131 19.74 -3.57 10.63
C LEU A 131 19.14 -4.33 11.82
N TYR A 132 19.70 -4.23 13.03
CA TYR A 132 19.20 -5.02 14.16
C TYR A 132 17.76 -4.67 14.56
N PRO A 133 17.37 -3.38 14.66
CA PRO A 133 15.96 -3.01 14.81
C PRO A 133 15.07 -3.55 13.68
N MET A 134 15.53 -3.53 12.42
CA MET A 134 14.75 -4.06 11.29
C MET A 134 14.58 -5.58 11.36
N ILE A 135 15.61 -6.33 11.76
CA ILE A 135 15.51 -7.78 12.00
C ILE A 135 14.53 -8.07 13.14
N ALA A 136 14.62 -7.31 14.24
CA ALA A 136 13.69 -7.44 15.36
C ALA A 136 12.25 -7.15 14.93
N LEU A 137 12.02 -6.07 14.17
CA LEU A 137 10.72 -5.72 13.60
C LEU A 137 10.20 -6.82 12.66
N THR A 138 11.04 -7.29 11.73
CA THR A 138 10.71 -8.40 10.81
C THR A 138 10.27 -9.64 11.59
N THR A 139 10.98 -9.99 12.66
CA THR A 139 10.65 -11.14 13.50
C THR A 139 9.31 -10.94 14.21
N VAL A 140 9.05 -9.76 14.78
CA VAL A 140 7.78 -9.45 15.45
C VAL A 140 6.62 -9.49 14.46
N LEU A 141 6.76 -8.89 13.28
CA LEU A 141 5.74 -8.89 12.23
C LEU A 141 5.48 -10.30 11.71
N PHE A 142 6.52 -11.09 11.49
CA PHE A 142 6.40 -12.48 11.06
C PHE A 142 5.62 -13.31 12.09
N LEU A 143 5.97 -13.21 13.38
CA LEU A 143 5.27 -13.93 14.44
C LEU A 143 3.82 -13.48 14.56
N ASN A 144 3.55 -12.18 14.46
CA ASN A 144 2.20 -11.64 14.45
C ASN A 144 1.38 -12.26 13.31
N ASP A 145 1.90 -12.24 12.09
CA ASP A 145 1.19 -12.76 10.91
C ASP A 145 1.01 -14.27 10.98
N PHE A 146 2.04 -14.99 11.43
CA PHE A 146 1.99 -16.43 11.66
C PHE A 146 0.90 -16.82 12.66
N ILE A 147 0.72 -16.05 13.74
CA ILE A 147 -0.31 -16.31 14.76
C ILE A 147 -1.69 -15.87 14.27
N ARG A 148 -1.82 -14.66 13.70
CA ARG A 148 -3.13 -14.11 13.30
C ARG A 148 -3.77 -14.93 12.19
N LEU A 149 -3.00 -15.38 11.20
CA LEU A 149 -3.51 -16.16 10.07
C LEU A 149 -3.97 -17.58 10.46
N ARG A 150 -3.57 -18.07 11.65
CA ARG A 150 -4.02 -19.35 12.20
C ARG A 150 -5.18 -19.23 13.17
N ASN A 151 -5.52 -18.02 13.63
CA ASN A 151 -6.54 -17.81 14.64
C ASN A 151 -7.47 -16.64 14.24
N PRO A 152 -8.70 -16.95 13.78
CA PRO A 152 -9.66 -15.93 13.32
C PRO A 152 -9.95 -14.83 14.34
N LYS A 153 -9.96 -15.16 15.65
CA LYS A 153 -10.20 -14.17 16.71
C LYS A 153 -9.05 -13.17 16.85
N VAL A 154 -7.82 -13.66 16.69
CA VAL A 154 -6.63 -12.80 16.71
C VAL A 154 -6.58 -11.97 15.44
N ASN A 155 -6.92 -12.54 14.28
CA ASN A 155 -6.98 -11.81 13.02
C ASN A 155 -7.97 -10.65 13.10
N GLU A 156 -9.22 -10.89 13.54
CA GLU A 156 -10.22 -9.84 13.69
C GLU A 156 -9.75 -8.72 14.63
N MET A 157 -9.10 -9.09 15.74
CA MET A 157 -8.54 -8.13 16.67
C MET A 157 -7.45 -7.28 15.99
N VAL A 158 -6.44 -7.90 15.38
CA VAL A 158 -5.31 -7.21 14.74
C VAL A 158 -5.80 -6.31 13.60
N THR A 159 -6.66 -6.82 12.71
CA THR A 159 -7.24 -6.04 11.61
C THR A 159 -8.00 -4.82 12.11
N LYS A 160 -8.66 -4.90 13.27
CA LYS A 160 -9.33 -3.75 13.87
C LYS A 160 -8.37 -2.65 14.34
N TRP A 161 -7.18 -3.02 14.82
CA TRP A 161 -6.17 -2.05 15.25
C TRP A 161 -5.42 -1.43 14.05
N PHE A 162 -5.17 -2.22 13.00
CA PHE A 162 -4.32 -1.84 11.88
C PHE A 162 -5.06 -1.54 10.55
N GLY A 163 -6.38 -1.69 10.50
CA GLY A 163 -7.18 -1.58 9.27
C GLY A 163 -7.22 -0.20 8.61
N ILE A 164 -6.65 0.84 9.22
CA ILE A 164 -6.49 2.15 8.55
C ILE A 164 -5.26 2.15 7.63
N ILE A 165 -4.31 1.25 7.87
CA ILE A 165 -3.01 1.16 7.17
C ILE A 165 -2.96 -0.07 6.26
N SER A 166 -3.59 -1.18 6.66
CA SER A 166 -3.57 -2.46 5.95
C SER A 166 -4.55 -2.48 4.75
N ARG A 167 -4.16 -3.15 3.65
CA ARG A 167 -5.04 -3.43 2.49
C ARG A 167 -6.08 -4.51 2.82
N GLN A 168 -7.15 -4.61 2.02
CA GLN A 168 -8.17 -5.66 2.22
C GLN A 168 -7.61 -7.06 1.92
N SER A 169 -6.81 -7.18 0.86
CA SER A 169 -6.08 -8.41 0.52
C SER A 169 -5.18 -8.93 1.66
N GLU A 170 -4.67 -8.06 2.53
CA GLU A 170 -3.80 -8.40 3.67
C GLU A 170 -4.57 -8.97 4.89
N ILE A 171 -5.91 -8.90 4.90
CA ILE A 171 -6.71 -9.49 5.99
C ILE A 171 -6.47 -10.99 6.07
N ASN A 172 -6.53 -11.67 4.93
CA ASN A 172 -6.35 -13.12 4.85
C ASN A 172 -4.97 -13.52 4.30
N GLY A 173 -4.15 -12.54 3.90
CA GLY A 173 -2.78 -12.71 3.43
C GLY A 173 -1.73 -12.19 4.41
N TRP A 174 -0.46 -12.31 4.02
CA TRP A 174 0.67 -11.71 4.74
C TRP A 174 0.66 -10.18 4.55
N ASN A 175 1.06 -9.43 5.57
CA ASN A 175 1.04 -7.96 5.54
C ASN A 175 2.24 -7.39 4.76
N GLY A 176 2.02 -6.39 3.90
CA GLY A 176 3.09 -5.74 3.13
C GLY A 176 4.21 -5.16 3.99
N THR A 177 3.91 -4.74 5.23
CA THR A 177 4.91 -4.24 6.19
C THR A 177 5.96 -5.30 6.56
N LEU A 178 5.57 -6.59 6.56
CA LEU A 178 6.52 -7.68 6.77
C LEU A 178 7.54 -7.74 5.63
N PHE A 179 7.05 -7.69 4.39
CA PHE A 179 7.89 -7.69 3.19
C PHE A 179 8.80 -6.46 3.12
N TYR A 180 8.28 -5.29 3.52
CA TYR A 180 9.07 -4.06 3.69
C TYR A 180 10.25 -4.28 4.66
N ALA A 181 9.97 -4.73 5.88
CA ALA A 181 10.99 -4.90 6.92
C ALA A 181 12.02 -5.95 6.50
N LEU A 182 11.58 -7.02 5.83
CA LEU A 182 12.44 -8.05 5.28
C LEU A 182 13.34 -7.51 4.16
N GLY A 183 12.80 -6.74 3.22
CA GLY A 183 13.54 -6.14 2.11
C GLY A 183 14.61 -5.17 2.59
N VAL A 184 14.27 -4.28 3.52
CA VAL A 184 15.26 -3.38 4.15
C VAL A 184 16.33 -4.19 4.89
N SER A 185 15.95 -5.23 5.65
CA SER A 185 16.93 -6.08 6.35
C SER A 185 17.89 -6.77 5.38
N LEU A 186 17.39 -7.29 4.25
CA LEU A 186 18.20 -7.97 3.25
C LEU A 186 19.19 -7.01 2.57
N VAL A 187 18.71 -5.82 2.19
CA VAL A 187 19.55 -4.79 1.58
C VAL A 187 20.64 -4.30 2.54
N PHE A 188 20.31 -4.03 3.81
CA PHE A 188 21.30 -3.59 4.80
C PHE A 188 22.31 -4.68 5.19
N THR A 189 21.99 -5.95 4.92
CA THR A 189 22.92 -7.08 5.14
C THR A 189 23.87 -7.26 3.95
N SER A 190 23.41 -6.98 2.73
CA SER A 190 24.09 -7.39 1.49
C SER A 190 24.68 -6.25 0.67
N ALA A 191 24.12 -5.04 0.77
CA ALA A 191 24.53 -3.89 -0.04
C ALA A 191 25.50 -2.97 0.72
N PRO A 192 26.39 -2.26 0.00
CA PRO A 192 27.14 -1.13 0.55
C PRO A 192 26.24 -0.02 1.08
N LYS A 193 26.77 0.82 1.98
CA LYS A 193 26.00 1.83 2.73
C LYS A 193 25.21 2.77 1.82
N ASP A 194 25.84 3.27 0.77
CA ASP A 194 25.24 4.21 -0.17
C ASP A 194 24.10 3.57 -0.97
N ILE A 195 24.33 2.37 -1.51
CA ILE A 195 23.32 1.62 -2.24
C ILE A 195 22.15 1.23 -1.33
N ALA A 196 22.43 0.84 -0.08
CA ALA A 196 21.39 0.48 0.88
C ALA A 196 20.46 1.66 1.19
N VAL A 197 21.02 2.84 1.45
CA VAL A 197 20.23 4.07 1.66
C VAL A 197 19.47 4.43 0.39
N MET A 198 20.11 4.36 -0.78
CA MET A 198 19.48 4.66 -2.06
C MET A 198 18.28 3.75 -2.34
N SER A 199 18.39 2.43 -2.11
CA SER A 199 17.29 1.48 -2.25
C SER A 199 16.11 1.78 -1.32
N VAL A 200 16.36 2.26 -0.10
CA VAL A 200 15.29 2.72 0.80
C VAL A 200 14.62 3.98 0.26
N LEU A 201 15.37 4.92 -0.31
CA LEU A 201 14.78 6.12 -0.96
C LEU A 201 13.93 5.76 -2.17
N LEU A 202 14.37 4.78 -2.98
CA LEU A 202 13.61 4.30 -4.13
C LEU A 202 12.33 3.61 -3.69
N LEU A 203 12.41 2.69 -2.72
CA LEU A 203 11.23 2.07 -2.13
C LEU A 203 10.28 3.12 -1.54
N SER A 204 10.79 4.14 -0.84
CA SER A 204 9.92 5.12 -0.18
C SER A 204 9.25 6.07 -1.18
N TRP A 205 10.02 6.69 -2.07
CA TRP A 205 9.54 7.78 -2.92
C TRP A 205 9.21 7.34 -4.34
N ALA A 206 10.03 6.49 -4.95
CA ALA A 206 9.80 6.10 -6.35
C ALA A 206 8.57 5.20 -6.48
N ASP A 207 8.36 4.27 -5.55
CA ASP A 207 7.14 3.45 -5.44
C ASP A 207 5.89 4.31 -5.15
N THR A 208 5.96 5.21 -4.16
CA THR A 208 4.82 6.11 -3.88
C THR A 208 4.48 6.98 -5.09
N ALA A 209 5.49 7.48 -5.82
CA ALA A 209 5.29 8.24 -7.04
C ALA A 209 4.69 7.36 -8.14
N ALA A 210 5.19 6.15 -8.34
CA ALA A 210 4.69 5.21 -9.33
C ALA A 210 3.22 4.87 -9.10
N SER A 211 2.85 4.49 -7.88
CA SER A 211 1.48 4.10 -7.56
C SER A 211 0.52 5.29 -7.51
N THR A 212 1.00 6.51 -7.22
CA THR A 212 0.17 7.73 -7.24
C THR A 212 -0.08 8.19 -8.67
N ILE A 213 0.98 8.34 -9.46
CA ILE A 213 0.88 8.79 -10.85
C ILE A 213 0.28 7.71 -11.75
N GLY A 214 0.60 6.45 -11.51
CA GLY A 214 0.01 5.30 -12.20
C GLY A 214 -1.50 5.22 -12.01
N ARG A 215 -2.03 5.48 -10.80
CA ARG A 215 -3.48 5.53 -10.57
C ARG A 215 -4.16 6.73 -11.24
N LEU A 216 -3.52 7.90 -11.20
CA LEU A 216 -4.09 9.13 -11.77
C LEU A 216 -4.08 9.14 -13.31
N TRP A 217 -2.97 8.74 -13.92
CA TRP A 217 -2.72 8.90 -15.35
C TRP A 217 -2.41 7.60 -16.10
N GLY A 218 -2.29 6.46 -15.42
CA GLY A 218 -1.96 5.19 -16.04
C GLY A 218 -2.94 4.77 -17.15
N LYS A 219 -4.23 5.10 -17.01
CA LYS A 219 -5.27 4.86 -18.03
C LYS A 219 -5.02 5.56 -19.37
N TYR A 220 -4.21 6.62 -19.40
CA TYR A 220 -3.86 7.36 -20.60
C TYR A 220 -2.54 6.91 -21.24
N THR A 221 -1.88 5.92 -20.65
CA THR A 221 -0.56 5.45 -21.08
C THR A 221 -0.58 3.95 -21.33
N PRO A 222 0.33 3.40 -22.16
CA PRO A 222 0.45 1.97 -22.34
C PRO A 222 0.70 1.25 -21.00
N LYS A 223 0.11 0.07 -20.84
CA LYS A 223 0.47 -0.85 -19.76
C LYS A 223 1.83 -1.48 -20.06
N VAL A 224 2.72 -1.50 -19.08
CA VAL A 224 4.06 -2.11 -19.18
C VAL A 224 3.99 -3.56 -18.73
N MET A 225 3.24 -3.81 -17.66
CA MET A 225 2.92 -5.14 -17.11
C MET A 225 1.47 -5.13 -16.62
N PRO A 226 0.85 -6.29 -16.31
CA PRO A 226 -0.39 -6.32 -15.56
C PRO A 226 -0.27 -5.42 -14.32
N GLY A 227 -1.22 -4.50 -14.17
CA GLY A 227 -1.23 -3.52 -13.09
C GLY A 227 -0.17 -2.40 -13.12
N LYS A 228 0.81 -2.43 -14.03
CA LYS A 228 1.84 -1.37 -14.11
C LYS A 228 1.71 -0.55 -15.39
N SER A 229 1.77 0.77 -15.27
CA SER A 229 1.58 1.71 -16.39
C SER A 229 2.86 2.46 -16.72
N LEU A 230 3.01 2.88 -17.98
CA LEU A 230 4.15 3.71 -18.40
C LEU A 230 4.21 5.03 -17.61
N ALA A 231 3.05 5.61 -17.26
CA ALA A 231 2.99 6.78 -16.38
C ALA A 231 3.67 6.51 -15.03
N GLY A 232 3.36 5.38 -14.39
CA GLY A 232 3.97 4.97 -13.13
C GLY A 232 5.48 4.74 -13.26
N CYS A 233 5.92 4.04 -14.30
CA CYS A 233 7.33 3.80 -14.59
C CYS A 233 8.12 5.11 -14.79
N LEU A 234 7.56 6.08 -15.53
CA LEU A 234 8.17 7.39 -15.72
C LEU A 234 8.23 8.22 -14.43
N ALA A 235 7.22 8.11 -13.57
CA ALA A 235 7.22 8.75 -12.27
C ALA A 235 8.30 8.14 -11.34
N SER A 236 8.42 6.81 -11.33
CA SER A 236 9.48 6.09 -10.63
C SER A 236 10.86 6.50 -11.14
N PHE A 237 11.04 6.54 -12.47
CA PHE A 237 12.28 6.99 -13.11
C PHE A 237 12.68 8.40 -12.67
N ALA A 238 11.77 9.37 -12.81
CA ALA A 238 12.05 10.76 -12.48
C ALA A 238 12.38 10.93 -10.98
N THR A 239 11.66 10.21 -10.13
CA THR A 239 11.91 10.22 -8.68
C THR A 239 13.25 9.56 -8.34
N GLY A 240 13.63 8.49 -9.02
CA GLY A 240 14.94 7.85 -8.85
C GLY A 240 16.10 8.75 -9.26
N VAL A 241 15.97 9.47 -10.38
CA VAL A 241 16.95 10.49 -10.79
C VAL A 241 17.08 11.58 -9.73
N PHE A 242 15.94 12.11 -9.26
CA PHE A 242 15.91 13.13 -8.21
C PHE A 242 16.57 12.64 -6.91
N SER A 243 16.19 11.47 -6.42
CA SER A 243 16.75 10.85 -5.22
C SER A 243 18.25 10.62 -5.34
N CYS A 244 18.76 10.24 -6.51
CA CYS A 244 20.19 10.08 -6.76
C CYS A 244 20.93 11.41 -6.63
N TYR A 245 20.44 12.48 -7.27
CA TYR A 245 21.03 13.81 -7.12
C TYR A 245 20.99 14.31 -5.68
N LEU A 246 19.87 14.11 -5.00
CA LEU A 246 19.75 14.49 -3.60
C LEU A 246 20.77 13.74 -2.74
N PHE A 247 20.84 12.42 -2.87
CA PHE A 247 21.69 11.62 -2.00
C PHE A 247 23.17 11.75 -2.36
N TYR A 248 23.56 11.42 -3.59
CA TYR A 248 24.97 11.44 -4.01
C TYR A 248 25.51 12.83 -4.31
N GLY A 249 24.66 13.74 -4.79
CA GLY A 249 25.06 15.11 -5.14
C GLY A 249 25.08 16.08 -3.94
N TYR A 250 24.26 15.83 -2.92
CA TYR A 250 24.19 16.69 -1.73
C TYR A 250 24.55 15.92 -0.45
N PHE A 251 23.83 14.87 -0.06
CA PHE A 251 24.06 14.23 1.25
C PHE A 251 25.45 13.58 1.39
N CYS A 252 25.93 12.84 0.39
CA CYS A 252 27.26 12.23 0.44
C CYS A 252 28.39 13.27 0.50
N VAL A 253 28.16 14.47 -0.04
CA VAL A 253 29.14 15.56 -0.07
C VAL A 253 29.11 16.37 1.22
N GLU A 254 27.92 16.84 1.62
CA GLU A 254 27.74 17.69 2.81
C GLU A 254 28.04 16.93 4.11
N TYR A 255 27.68 15.64 4.16
CA TYR A 255 27.86 14.79 5.34
C TYR A 255 29.00 13.78 5.14
N ASP A 256 30.06 14.15 4.40
CA ASP A 256 31.20 13.26 4.15
C ASP A 256 31.85 12.72 5.44
N TYR A 257 31.78 13.47 6.54
CA TYR A 257 32.29 13.05 7.85
C TYR A 257 31.62 11.78 8.41
N VAL A 258 30.44 11.37 7.92
CA VAL A 258 29.79 10.11 8.31
C VAL A 258 30.16 8.94 7.39
N ASN A 259 30.93 9.16 6.34
CA ASN A 259 31.29 8.18 5.32
C ASN A 259 32.67 7.60 5.59
N LEU A 260 32.72 6.43 6.23
CA LEU A 260 34.00 5.77 6.48
C LEU A 260 34.60 5.26 5.16
N PRO A 261 35.94 5.17 5.05
CA PRO A 261 36.61 4.66 3.86
C PRO A 261 36.05 3.30 3.42
N GLY A 262 35.66 3.21 2.15
CA GLY A 262 35.11 1.98 1.55
C GLY A 262 33.62 1.72 1.80
N GLN A 263 32.90 2.57 2.54
CA GLN A 263 31.45 2.42 2.73
C GLN A 263 30.61 2.91 1.56
N ILE A 264 31.09 3.94 0.86
CA ILE A 264 30.44 4.49 -0.33
C ILE A 264 31.01 3.77 -1.54
N PHE A 265 30.18 2.99 -2.22
CA PHE A 265 30.62 2.14 -3.31
C PHE A 265 30.76 2.91 -4.63
N TRP A 266 29.87 3.88 -4.87
CA TRP A 266 29.99 4.78 -6.01
C TRP A 266 30.58 6.13 -5.61
N THR A 267 31.70 6.50 -6.22
CA THR A 267 32.29 7.85 -6.15
C THR A 267 32.68 8.31 -7.54
N LYS A 268 32.84 9.63 -7.72
CA LYS A 268 33.25 10.21 -9.02
C LYS A 268 34.67 9.80 -9.40
N GLU A 269 35.50 9.50 -8.42
CA GLU A 269 36.90 9.15 -8.56
C GLU A 269 37.10 7.66 -8.87
N THR A 270 36.19 6.80 -8.39
CA THR A 270 36.29 5.34 -8.54
C THR A 270 35.37 4.74 -9.61
N SER A 271 34.60 5.56 -10.33
CA SER A 271 33.66 5.10 -11.35
C SER A 271 33.91 5.80 -12.68
N MET A 272 33.76 5.06 -13.79
CA MET A 272 33.72 5.60 -15.14
C MET A 272 32.50 6.48 -15.39
N MET A 273 31.44 6.35 -14.58
CA MET A 273 30.23 7.16 -14.69
C MET A 273 30.34 8.44 -13.88
N ASN A 274 30.09 9.58 -14.53
CA ASN A 274 29.83 10.82 -13.79
C ASN A 274 28.45 10.76 -13.11
N LEU A 275 28.19 11.71 -12.20
CA LEU A 275 26.94 11.78 -11.43
C LEU A 275 25.68 11.81 -12.30
N HIS A 276 25.72 12.48 -13.45
CA HIS A 276 24.55 12.60 -14.33
C HIS A 276 24.18 11.27 -14.98
N VAL A 277 25.18 10.53 -15.47
CA VAL A 277 24.98 9.20 -16.03
C VAL A 277 24.49 8.25 -14.94
N TYR A 278 25.09 8.31 -13.75
CA TYR A 278 24.67 7.46 -12.63
C TYR A 278 23.25 7.79 -12.15
N ALA A 279 22.85 9.06 -12.12
CA ALA A 279 21.49 9.46 -11.78
C ALA A 279 20.46 8.95 -12.79
N LEU A 280 20.73 9.07 -14.09
CA LEU A 280 19.87 8.51 -15.14
C LEU A 280 19.76 7.00 -15.01
N ALA A 281 20.88 6.30 -14.78
CA ALA A 281 20.89 4.86 -14.59
C ALA A 281 20.15 4.43 -13.30
N THR A 282 20.21 5.25 -12.24
CA THR A 282 19.43 5.04 -11.00
C THR A 282 17.93 5.18 -11.26
N GLY A 283 17.52 6.16 -12.08
CA GLY A 283 16.14 6.26 -12.55
C GLY A 283 15.70 5.01 -13.33
N VAL A 284 16.54 4.50 -14.23
CA VAL A 284 16.25 3.24 -14.94
C VAL A 284 16.11 2.08 -13.95
N ALA A 285 17.03 1.94 -13.01
CA ALA A 285 16.97 0.88 -12.00
C ALA A 285 15.68 0.97 -11.15
N ALA A 286 15.25 2.17 -10.76
CA ALA A 286 13.99 2.40 -10.07
C ALA A 286 12.79 1.96 -10.92
N SER A 287 12.73 2.39 -12.17
CA SER A 287 11.64 2.04 -13.09
C SER A 287 11.60 0.56 -13.44
N VAL A 288 12.75 -0.11 -13.57
CA VAL A 288 12.84 -1.56 -13.82
C VAL A 288 12.37 -2.32 -12.59
N SER A 289 12.78 -1.89 -11.39
CA SER A 289 12.35 -2.52 -10.13
C SER A 289 10.84 -2.39 -9.94
N GLU A 290 10.27 -1.23 -10.25
CA GLU A 290 8.81 -1.00 -10.24
C GLU A 290 8.04 -1.85 -11.25
N ALA A 291 8.64 -2.09 -12.42
CA ALA A 291 8.03 -2.91 -13.47
C ALA A 291 8.23 -4.42 -13.26
N SER A 292 8.99 -4.82 -12.24
CA SER A 292 9.32 -6.22 -11.98
C SER A 292 8.25 -6.87 -11.12
N ASP A 293 7.54 -7.85 -11.67
CA ASP A 293 6.68 -8.78 -10.92
C ASP A 293 7.34 -10.17 -10.93
N ILE A 294 7.75 -10.64 -9.74
CA ILE A 294 8.46 -11.90 -9.56
C ILE A 294 7.59 -12.83 -8.73
N GLY A 295 6.77 -13.64 -9.41
CA GLY A 295 6.05 -14.75 -8.80
C GLY A 295 5.06 -14.33 -7.70
N GLY A 296 4.46 -13.14 -7.81
CA GLY A 296 3.51 -12.62 -6.83
C GLY A 296 4.13 -12.24 -5.48
N ILE A 297 5.45 -12.04 -5.43
CA ILE A 297 6.11 -11.48 -4.25
C ILE A 297 5.76 -9.99 -4.14
N ASP A 298 5.53 -9.53 -2.92
CA ASP A 298 5.17 -8.13 -2.63
C ASP A 298 6.26 -7.13 -3.06
N ASP A 299 5.84 -6.03 -3.69
CA ASP A 299 6.71 -4.96 -4.19
C ASP A 299 7.59 -4.33 -3.10
N ASN A 300 7.14 -4.32 -1.84
CA ASN A 300 7.92 -3.82 -0.71
C ASN A 300 9.20 -4.64 -0.47
N LEU A 301 9.24 -5.89 -0.95
CA LEU A 301 10.45 -6.72 -0.96
C LEU A 301 11.20 -6.59 -2.29
N ILE A 302 10.50 -6.64 -3.43
CA ILE A 302 11.12 -6.65 -4.76
C ILE A 302 11.88 -5.34 -5.02
N ILE A 303 11.22 -4.18 -4.86
CA ILE A 303 11.77 -2.88 -5.24
C ILE A 303 13.13 -2.57 -4.59
N PRO A 304 13.30 -2.64 -3.26
CA PRO A 304 14.59 -2.31 -2.64
C PRO A 304 15.68 -3.32 -3.01
N VAL A 305 15.33 -4.61 -3.12
CA VAL A 305 16.31 -5.68 -3.41
C VAL A 305 16.77 -5.61 -4.86
N MET A 306 15.83 -5.50 -5.81
CA MET A 306 16.15 -5.38 -7.23
C MET A 306 16.95 -4.12 -7.52
N SER A 307 16.53 -2.97 -6.96
CA SER A 307 17.28 -1.73 -7.14
C SER A 307 18.69 -1.82 -6.55
N ALA A 308 18.87 -2.47 -5.40
CA ALA A 308 20.19 -2.68 -4.81
C ALA A 308 21.08 -3.54 -5.72
N ILE A 309 20.56 -4.65 -6.25
CA ILE A 309 21.28 -5.54 -7.17
C ILE A 309 21.69 -4.80 -8.44
N LEU A 310 20.75 -4.08 -9.07
CA LEU A 310 20.99 -3.34 -10.30
C LEU A 310 22.05 -2.25 -10.10
N LEU A 311 21.92 -1.44 -9.04
CA LEU A 311 22.89 -0.39 -8.72
C LEU A 311 24.26 -0.99 -8.36
N TYR A 312 24.31 -2.06 -7.58
CA TYR A 312 25.56 -2.73 -7.24
C TYR A 312 26.28 -3.25 -8.47
N ALA A 313 25.57 -3.99 -9.33
CA ALA A 313 26.11 -4.52 -10.58
C ALA A 313 26.63 -3.41 -11.50
N LEU A 314 25.88 -2.31 -11.60
CA LEU A 314 26.24 -1.15 -12.41
C LEU A 314 27.53 -0.47 -11.89
N VAL A 315 27.63 -0.21 -10.60
CA VAL A 315 28.82 0.42 -10.00
C VAL A 315 30.02 -0.52 -10.10
N TRP A 316 29.83 -1.81 -9.84
CA TRP A 316 30.87 -2.82 -9.97
C TRP A 316 31.42 -2.90 -11.40
N ALA A 317 30.54 -2.92 -12.41
CA ALA A 317 30.92 -3.02 -13.82
C ALA A 317 31.62 -1.76 -14.37
N THR A 318 31.50 -0.63 -13.68
CA THR A 318 32.07 0.66 -14.11
C THR A 318 33.18 1.14 -13.18
N LYS A 319 33.70 0.25 -12.32
CA LYS A 319 34.75 0.58 -11.37
C LYS A 319 36.10 0.75 -12.10
N VAL A 320 36.86 1.78 -11.73
CA VAL A 320 38.21 2.10 -12.25
C VAL A 320 39.28 1.63 -11.28
#